data_AF-A0A8T7LF69-F1
#
_entry.id   AF-A0A8T7LF69-F1
#
_cell.length_a   1.000
_cell.length_b   1.000
_cell.length_c   1.000
_cell.angle_alpha   90.00
_cell.angle_beta   90.00
_cell.angle_gamma   90.00
#
_symmetry.space_group_name_H-M   'P 1'
#
loop_
_entity.id
_entity.type
_entity.pdbx_description
1 polymer ?
#
loop_
_entity_poly.entity_id
_entity_poly.type
_entity_poly.pdbx_seq_one_letter_code
_entity_poly.pdbx_strand_id
1 'polypeptide(L)'
;MKLLTRTFGMPVVERWFPILVLLDPGRLAPAAWAALATGLAAGWAGYFALQWPLWSITLTVLLALLPVGILKWRNDLRRFGPTAMLLSIILMAQGAHTIEHITQWVQYYLLYLPARQSNGLLSAANAEWVHFVWNWGVLLVVALLIHGGMRNGWAWLLLAVATAHTLEHTYLFIRYQQVLNELASAGVFTVTAQGLPGVLGRDGWLARSEWTQGTFLCTLPGLTTANRLDVHFWWNVIEMTLLLAAGSVYIRGHAAGPGTRRITR
;
A
#
# COMPACT_ATOMS: atom_id res chain seq x y z
N MET A 1 43.56 15.30 -22.64
CA MET A 1 42.10 15.41 -22.76
C MET A 1 41.48 14.97 -21.43
N LYS A 2 41.18 15.92 -20.53
CA LYS A 2 40.61 15.64 -19.20
C LYS A 2 39.12 15.38 -19.36
N LEU A 3 38.68 14.14 -19.13
CA LEU A 3 37.27 13.84 -18.90
C LEU A 3 36.85 14.57 -17.62
N LEU A 4 36.18 15.70 -17.79
CA LEU A 4 35.43 16.37 -16.74
C LEU A 4 34.35 15.39 -16.25
N THR A 5 34.65 14.70 -15.15
CA THR A 5 33.65 14.08 -14.30
C THR A 5 32.71 15.21 -13.85
N ARG A 6 31.59 15.35 -14.56
CA ARG A 6 30.41 16.05 -14.03
C ARG A 6 30.08 15.37 -12.72
N THR A 7 30.46 15.98 -11.61
CA THR A 7 29.82 15.79 -10.32
C THR A 7 28.39 16.28 -10.51
N PHE A 8 27.53 15.38 -11.00
CA PHE A 8 26.09 15.60 -11.04
C PHE A 8 25.64 15.80 -9.59
N GLY A 9 25.54 17.06 -9.17
CA GLY A 9 24.83 17.40 -7.95
C GLY A 9 23.42 16.86 -8.11
N MET A 10 22.99 16.03 -7.16
CA MET A 10 21.60 15.57 -7.14
C MET A 10 20.67 16.80 -7.22
N PRO A 11 19.60 16.73 -8.03
CA PRO A 11 18.56 17.75 -8.08
C PRO A 11 18.18 18.19 -6.67
N VAL A 12 17.90 19.48 -6.48
CA VAL A 12 17.57 20.05 -5.16
C VAL A 12 16.50 19.21 -4.46
N VAL A 13 15.49 18.75 -5.19
CA VAL A 13 14.39 17.92 -4.70
C VAL A 13 14.85 16.59 -4.10
N GLU A 14 15.81 15.89 -4.72
CA GLU A 14 16.34 14.61 -4.22
C GLU A 14 17.14 14.76 -2.92
N ARG A 15 17.66 15.96 -2.63
CA ARG A 15 18.32 16.21 -1.33
C ARG A 15 17.31 16.25 -0.19
N TRP A 16 16.14 16.83 -0.44
CA TRP A 16 15.07 16.96 0.55
C TRP A 16 14.22 15.69 0.65
N PHE A 17 13.99 15.02 -0.49
CA PHE A 17 13.20 13.79 -0.60
C PHE A 17 13.96 12.67 -1.33
N PRO A 18 14.97 12.06 -0.69
CA PRO A 18 15.82 11.02 -1.26
C PRO A 18 15.05 9.79 -1.74
N ILE A 19 13.90 9.51 -1.12
CA ILE A 19 13.03 8.38 -1.48
C ILE A 19 12.48 8.48 -2.91
N LEU A 20 12.37 9.69 -3.46
CA LEU A 20 11.84 9.91 -4.82
C LEU A 20 12.74 9.28 -5.90
N VAL A 21 14.03 9.07 -5.62
CA VAL A 21 14.93 8.36 -6.55
C VAL A 21 14.47 6.92 -6.80
N LEU A 22 13.74 6.32 -5.86
CA LEU A 22 13.16 4.98 -6.02
C LEU A 22 11.81 4.99 -6.75
N LEU A 23 11.19 6.15 -6.92
CA LEU A 23 9.94 6.30 -7.68
C LEU A 23 10.18 6.76 -9.12
N ASP A 24 11.35 7.35 -9.39
CA ASP A 24 11.71 7.80 -10.73
C ASP A 24 11.93 6.62 -11.69
N PRO A 25 11.15 6.51 -12.79
CA PRO A 25 11.41 5.53 -13.84
C PRO A 25 12.67 5.88 -14.67
N GLY A 26 13.20 7.10 -14.57
CA GLY A 26 14.40 7.57 -15.24
C GLY A 26 14.30 7.42 -16.75
N ARG A 27 15.27 6.71 -17.36
CA ARG A 27 15.26 6.41 -18.80
C ARG A 27 14.06 5.58 -19.27
N LEU A 28 13.35 4.93 -18.37
CA LEU A 28 12.15 4.14 -18.70
C LEU A 28 10.87 4.99 -18.70
N ALA A 29 10.93 6.29 -18.35
CA ALA A 29 9.74 7.14 -18.31
C ALA A 29 8.92 7.13 -19.61
N PRO A 30 9.53 7.25 -20.82
CA PRO A 30 8.76 7.20 -22.07
C PRO A 30 8.06 5.85 -22.27
N ALA A 31 8.72 4.75 -21.91
CA ALA A 31 8.13 3.41 -21.99
C ALA A 31 7.00 3.23 -20.97
N ALA A 32 7.12 3.78 -19.76
CA ALA A 32 6.07 3.77 -18.76
C ALA A 32 4.83 4.54 -19.25
N TRP A 33 5.01 5.73 -19.83
CA TRP A 33 3.92 6.50 -20.42
C TRP A 33 3.25 5.79 -21.60
N ALA A 34 4.05 5.19 -22.49
CA ALA A 34 3.52 4.40 -23.60
C ALA A 34 2.72 3.18 -23.11
N ALA A 35 3.23 2.48 -22.09
CA ALA A 35 2.55 1.34 -21.47
C ALA A 35 1.24 1.77 -20.78
N LEU A 36 1.24 2.89 -20.05
CA LEU A 36 0.03 3.46 -19.45
C LEU A 36 -1.02 3.80 -20.52
N ALA A 37 -0.62 4.53 -21.56
CA ALA A 37 -1.52 4.90 -22.64
C ALA A 37 -2.10 3.67 -23.37
N THR A 38 -1.25 2.68 -23.65
CA THR A 38 -1.67 1.41 -24.27
C THR A 38 -2.63 0.65 -23.39
N GLY A 39 -2.33 0.53 -22.09
CA GLY A 39 -3.19 -0.14 -21.13
C GLY A 39 -4.55 0.53 -20.97
N LEU A 40 -4.58 1.86 -20.92
CA LEU A 40 -5.82 2.63 -20.88
C LEU A 40 -6.65 2.46 -22.16
N ALA A 41 -6.01 2.58 -23.34
CA ALA A 41 -6.69 2.42 -24.62
C ALA A 41 -7.26 1.01 -24.79
N ALA A 42 -6.47 -0.02 -24.46
CA ALA A 42 -6.91 -1.42 -24.53
C ALA A 42 -8.02 -1.72 -23.51
N GLY A 43 -7.89 -1.23 -22.27
CA GLY A 43 -8.91 -1.39 -21.24
C GLY A 43 -10.24 -0.74 -21.63
N TRP A 44 -10.19 0.50 -22.14
CA TRP A 44 -11.39 1.20 -22.64
C TRP A 44 -12.02 0.51 -23.84
N ALA A 45 -11.21 0.02 -24.79
CA ALA A 45 -11.72 -0.77 -25.90
C ALA A 45 -12.43 -2.05 -25.41
N GLY A 46 -11.84 -2.75 -24.43
CA GLY A 46 -12.48 -3.92 -23.79
C GLY A 46 -13.79 -3.57 -23.08
N TYR A 47 -13.84 -2.45 -22.36
CA TYR A 47 -15.06 -1.96 -21.72
C TYR A 47 -16.19 -1.69 -22.74
N PHE A 48 -15.93 -0.91 -23.79
CA PHE A 48 -16.96 -0.55 -24.77
C PHE A 48 -17.31 -1.67 -25.75
N ALA A 49 -16.30 -2.37 -26.28
CA ALA A 49 -16.52 -3.37 -27.33
C ALA A 49 -16.88 -4.76 -26.78
N LEU A 50 -16.36 -5.13 -25.61
CA LEU A 50 -16.52 -6.47 -25.03
C LEU A 50 -17.34 -6.48 -23.74
N GLN A 51 -17.85 -5.31 -23.31
CA GLN A 51 -18.63 -5.14 -22.08
C GLN A 51 -17.88 -5.64 -20.84
N TRP A 52 -16.56 -5.47 -20.83
CA TRP A 52 -15.77 -5.83 -19.66
C TRP A 52 -16.18 -4.99 -18.44
N PRO A 53 -16.10 -5.55 -17.22
CA PRO A 53 -16.39 -4.78 -16.02
C PRO A 53 -15.34 -3.66 -15.84
N LEU A 54 -15.74 -2.52 -15.27
CA LEU A 54 -14.89 -1.33 -15.19
C LEU A 54 -13.53 -1.58 -14.50
N TRP A 55 -13.49 -2.45 -13.49
CA TRP A 55 -12.24 -2.81 -12.79
C TRP A 55 -11.19 -3.45 -13.70
N SER A 56 -11.61 -4.06 -14.81
CA SER A 56 -10.70 -4.68 -15.77
C SER A 56 -9.77 -3.66 -16.44
N ILE A 57 -10.20 -2.40 -16.59
CA ILE A 57 -9.35 -1.33 -17.13
C ILE A 57 -8.11 -1.15 -16.26
N THR A 58 -8.30 -1.08 -14.94
CA THR A 58 -7.20 -0.97 -13.98
C THR A 58 -6.27 -2.17 -14.07
N LEU A 59 -6.81 -3.39 -14.17
CA LEU A 59 -6.00 -4.59 -14.35
C LEU A 59 -5.19 -4.54 -15.65
N THR A 60 -5.79 -4.14 -16.78
CA THR A 60 -5.11 -4.02 -18.07
C THR A 60 -3.98 -3.00 -18.01
N VAL A 61 -4.17 -1.86 -17.34
CA VAL A 61 -3.12 -0.86 -17.11
C VAL A 61 -1.97 -1.44 -16.29
N LEU A 62 -2.27 -2.15 -15.19
CA LEU A 62 -1.25 -2.77 -14.35
C LEU A 62 -0.45 -3.82 -15.13
N LEU A 63 -1.11 -4.66 -15.93
CA LEU A 63 -0.46 -5.65 -16.78
C LEU A 63 0.42 -5.00 -17.85
N ALA A 64 -0.03 -3.90 -18.46
CA ALA A 64 0.77 -3.17 -19.44
C ALA A 64 2.01 -2.52 -18.80
N LEU A 65 1.90 -2.02 -17.57
CA LEU A 65 3.00 -1.40 -16.83
C LEU A 65 4.01 -2.42 -16.27
N LEU A 66 3.58 -3.67 -16.03
CA LEU A 66 4.38 -4.69 -15.36
C LEU A 66 5.76 -4.93 -16.00
N PRO A 67 5.92 -5.07 -17.33
CA PRO A 67 7.23 -5.23 -17.95
C PRO A 67 8.18 -4.06 -17.67
N VAL A 68 7.66 -2.82 -17.70
CA VAL A 68 8.44 -1.61 -17.40
C VAL A 68 8.86 -1.60 -15.93
N GLY A 69 7.94 -1.96 -15.02
CA GLY A 69 8.22 -2.13 -13.60
C GLY A 69 9.33 -3.14 -13.32
N ILE A 70 9.28 -4.31 -13.96
CA ILE A 70 10.33 -5.35 -13.82
C ILE A 70 11.69 -4.82 -14.27
N LEU A 71 11.75 -4.14 -15.42
CA LEU A 71 13.01 -3.56 -15.91
C LEU A 71 13.53 -2.46 -14.98
N LYS A 72 12.63 -1.67 -14.41
CA LYS A 72 12.94 -0.63 -13.41
C LYS A 72 13.55 -1.26 -12.17
N TRP A 73 12.90 -2.26 -11.57
CA TRP A 73 13.41 -2.93 -10.36
C TRP A 73 14.72 -3.69 -10.60
N ARG A 74 14.92 -4.27 -11.79
CA ARG A 74 16.22 -4.83 -12.19
C ARG A 74 17.32 -3.75 -12.23
N ASN A 75 17.00 -2.53 -12.65
CA ASN A 75 17.95 -1.42 -12.60
C ASN A 75 18.22 -0.99 -11.16
N ASP A 76 17.20 -0.93 -10.28
CA ASP A 76 17.39 -0.62 -8.86
C ASP A 76 18.27 -1.66 -8.17
N LEU A 77 18.05 -2.95 -8.45
CA LEU A 77 18.85 -4.03 -7.90
C LEU A 77 20.33 -3.83 -8.21
N ARG A 78 20.64 -3.49 -9.46
CA ARG A 78 22.02 -3.25 -9.91
C ARG A 78 22.61 -1.96 -9.32
N ARG A 79 21.79 -0.93 -9.11
CA ARG A 79 22.25 0.40 -8.68
C ARG A 79 22.35 0.54 -7.17
N PHE A 80 21.40 -0.01 -6.43
CA PHE A 80 21.20 0.23 -5.01
C PHE A 80 21.20 -1.06 -4.17
N GLY A 81 21.19 -2.24 -4.81
CA GLY A 81 21.15 -3.52 -4.13
C GLY A 81 19.73 -4.02 -3.81
N PRO A 82 19.62 -5.24 -3.24
CA PRO A 82 18.35 -5.93 -3.09
C PRO A 82 17.39 -5.26 -2.11
N THR A 83 17.87 -4.74 -0.98
CA THR A 83 17.02 -4.05 0.01
C THR A 83 16.35 -2.81 -0.59
N ALA A 84 17.10 -1.99 -1.34
CA ALA A 84 16.57 -0.80 -1.98
C ALA A 84 15.61 -1.13 -3.14
N MET A 85 15.88 -2.19 -3.90
CA MET A 85 14.93 -2.71 -4.88
C MET A 85 13.63 -3.14 -4.20
N LEU A 86 13.71 -3.91 -3.11
CA LEU A 86 12.53 -4.35 -2.35
C LEU A 86 11.75 -3.15 -1.80
N LEU A 87 12.44 -2.13 -1.29
CA LEU A 87 11.84 -0.87 -0.86
C LEU A 87 11.11 -0.18 -2.01
N SER A 88 11.69 -0.14 -3.21
CA SER A 88 11.03 0.42 -4.40
C SER A 88 9.76 -0.35 -4.78
N ILE A 89 9.82 -1.68 -4.76
CA ILE A 89 8.66 -2.54 -5.04
C ILE A 89 7.54 -2.25 -4.06
N ILE A 90 7.81 -2.31 -2.75
CA ILE A 90 6.77 -2.11 -1.73
C ILE A 90 6.23 -0.68 -1.71
N LEU A 91 7.04 0.34 -2.01
CA LEU A 91 6.56 1.71 -2.14
C LEU A 91 5.57 1.87 -3.30
N MET A 92 5.86 1.25 -4.45
CA MET A 92 4.92 1.28 -5.58
C MET A 92 3.66 0.49 -5.27
N ALA A 93 3.79 -0.67 -4.65
CA ALA A 93 2.68 -1.55 -4.30
C ALA A 93 1.77 -0.92 -3.24
N GLN A 94 2.32 -0.44 -2.11
CA GLN A 94 1.58 0.32 -1.09
C GLN A 94 1.02 1.63 -1.63
N GLY A 95 1.73 2.30 -2.54
CA GLY A 95 1.23 3.51 -3.21
C GLY A 95 -0.03 3.22 -4.04
N ALA A 96 -0.02 2.15 -4.84
CA ALA A 96 -1.20 1.72 -5.60
C ALA A 96 -2.36 1.32 -4.68
N HIS A 97 -2.08 0.58 -3.61
CA HIS A 97 -3.08 0.22 -2.60
C HIS A 97 -3.66 1.44 -1.87
N THR A 98 -2.83 2.45 -1.57
CA THR A 98 -3.29 3.71 -0.98
C THR A 98 -4.23 4.47 -1.94
N ILE A 99 -3.92 4.50 -3.25
CA ILE A 99 -4.80 5.11 -4.26
C ILE A 99 -6.15 4.41 -4.33
N GLU A 100 -6.18 3.08 -4.20
CA GLU A 100 -7.42 2.31 -4.12
C GLU A 100 -8.28 2.79 -2.94
N HIS A 101 -7.70 2.93 -1.75
CA HIS A 101 -8.42 3.41 -0.57
C HIS A 101 -8.81 4.89 -0.63
N ILE A 102 -7.99 5.75 -1.24
CA ILE A 102 -8.39 7.13 -1.53
C ILE A 102 -9.62 7.12 -2.44
N THR A 103 -9.65 6.24 -3.44
CA THR A 103 -10.81 6.10 -4.34
C THR A 103 -12.05 5.64 -3.58
N GLN A 104 -11.93 4.65 -2.69
CA GLN A 104 -13.02 4.22 -1.80
C GLN A 104 -13.52 5.36 -0.91
N TRP A 105 -12.60 6.13 -0.33
CA TRP A 105 -12.93 7.29 0.51
C TRP A 105 -13.66 8.38 -0.27
N VAL A 106 -13.21 8.70 -1.48
CA VAL A 106 -13.90 9.62 -2.40
C VAL A 106 -15.28 9.09 -2.78
N GLN A 107 -15.39 7.81 -3.14
CA GLN A 107 -16.67 7.16 -3.44
C GLN A 107 -17.66 7.29 -2.28
N TYR A 108 -17.19 7.13 -1.05
CA TYR A 108 -18.04 7.21 0.14
C TYR A 108 -18.42 8.65 0.51
N TYR A 109 -17.45 9.57 0.61
CA TYR A 109 -17.69 10.92 1.14
C TYR A 109 -18.10 11.95 0.10
N LEU A 110 -17.57 11.84 -1.13
CA LEU A 110 -17.81 12.84 -2.17
C LEU A 110 -18.88 12.39 -3.16
N LEU A 111 -18.97 11.08 -3.43
CA LEU A 111 -19.99 10.51 -4.32
C LEU A 111 -21.18 9.90 -3.56
N TYR A 112 -21.14 9.91 -2.22
CA TYR A 112 -22.20 9.43 -1.34
C TYR A 112 -22.62 7.98 -1.61
N LEU A 113 -21.71 7.16 -2.13
CA LEU A 113 -21.99 5.74 -2.35
C LEU A 113 -22.05 5.01 -0.99
N PRO A 114 -22.98 4.05 -0.82
CA PRO A 114 -22.96 3.19 0.34
C PRO A 114 -21.61 2.49 0.53
N ALA A 115 -21.24 2.15 1.77
CA ALA A 115 -19.96 1.50 2.06
C ALA A 115 -19.73 0.21 1.23
N ARG A 116 -20.79 -0.55 0.95
CA ARG A 116 -20.75 -1.76 0.09
C ARG A 116 -20.51 -1.48 -1.39
N GLN A 117 -20.74 -0.25 -1.84
CA GLN A 117 -20.53 0.17 -3.24
C GLN A 117 -19.22 0.96 -3.41
N SER A 118 -18.64 1.43 -2.30
CA SER A 118 -17.35 2.13 -2.25
C SER A 118 -16.20 1.13 -2.33
N ASN A 119 -16.03 0.48 -3.48
CA ASN A 119 -15.12 -0.65 -3.68
C ASN A 119 -13.76 -0.30 -4.29
N GLY A 120 -13.51 0.96 -4.66
CA GLY A 120 -12.27 1.43 -5.27
C GLY A 120 -12.23 1.23 -6.79
N LEU A 121 -11.04 1.16 -7.38
CA LEU A 121 -10.79 0.96 -8.81
C LEU A 121 -10.75 -0.52 -9.19
N LEU A 122 -10.27 -1.39 -8.28
CA LEU A 122 -10.21 -2.85 -8.44
C LEU A 122 -11.23 -3.50 -7.51
N SER A 123 -12.52 -3.39 -7.86
CA SER A 123 -13.62 -3.87 -7.01
C SER A 123 -13.50 -5.34 -6.58
N ALA A 124 -12.92 -6.20 -7.42
CA ALA A 124 -12.64 -7.61 -7.09
C ALA A 124 -11.56 -7.79 -6.02
N ALA A 125 -10.65 -6.83 -5.89
CA ALA A 125 -9.62 -6.81 -4.86
C ALA A 125 -10.15 -6.32 -3.50
N ASN A 126 -11.36 -5.76 -3.43
CA ASN A 126 -11.99 -5.32 -2.17
C ASN A 126 -12.56 -6.48 -1.32
N ALA A 127 -11.96 -7.65 -1.38
CA ALA A 127 -12.35 -8.80 -0.58
C ALA A 127 -11.44 -8.91 0.66
N GLU A 128 -11.98 -9.35 1.80
CA GLU A 128 -11.20 -9.41 3.05
C GLU A 128 -10.00 -10.36 2.93
N TRP A 129 -10.11 -11.44 2.16
CA TRP A 129 -8.99 -12.36 1.93
C TRP A 129 -7.80 -11.68 1.23
N VAL A 130 -8.07 -10.72 0.33
CA VAL A 130 -7.01 -9.97 -0.36
C VAL A 130 -6.27 -9.08 0.63
N HIS A 131 -7.00 -8.37 1.48
CA HIS A 131 -6.41 -7.53 2.54
C HIS A 131 -5.64 -8.38 3.55
N PHE A 132 -6.14 -9.56 3.91
CA PHE A 132 -5.42 -10.49 4.78
C PHE A 132 -4.06 -10.89 4.20
N VAL A 133 -4.04 -11.38 2.96
CA VAL A 133 -2.79 -11.78 2.28
C VAL A 133 -1.85 -10.58 2.09
N TRP A 134 -2.42 -9.42 1.71
CA TRP A 134 -1.68 -8.18 1.52
C TRP A 134 -0.96 -7.74 2.80
N ASN A 135 -1.68 -7.65 3.93
CA ASN A 135 -1.11 -7.17 5.20
C ASN A 135 0.00 -8.11 5.72
N TRP A 136 -0.21 -9.42 5.64
CA TRP A 136 0.85 -10.39 5.96
C TRP A 136 2.06 -10.24 5.03
N GLY A 137 1.84 -9.99 3.74
CA GLY A 137 2.89 -9.70 2.76
C GLY A 137 3.66 -8.43 3.10
N VAL A 138 2.97 -7.34 3.43
CA VAL A 138 3.57 -6.06 3.86
C VAL A 138 4.41 -6.28 5.12
N LEU A 139 3.88 -6.95 6.14
CA LEU A 139 4.59 -7.23 7.38
C LEU A 139 5.88 -8.03 7.13
N LEU A 140 5.81 -9.08 6.31
CA LEU A 140 6.97 -9.87 5.91
C LEU A 140 8.01 -8.99 5.20
N VAL A 141 7.59 -8.18 4.23
CA VAL A 141 8.50 -7.29 3.49
C VAL A 141 9.14 -6.26 4.42
N VAL A 142 8.39 -5.65 5.36
CA VAL A 142 8.95 -4.73 6.35
C VAL A 142 10.01 -5.43 7.21
N ALA A 143 9.75 -6.65 7.67
CA ALA A 143 10.74 -7.44 8.41
C ALA A 143 12.00 -7.72 7.57
N LEU A 144 11.84 -8.06 6.28
CA LEU A 144 12.95 -8.27 5.36
C LEU A 144 13.74 -6.97 5.09
N LEU A 145 13.08 -5.82 5.01
CA LEU A 145 13.76 -4.52 4.86
C LEU A 145 14.60 -4.18 6.10
N ILE A 146 14.06 -4.42 7.30
CA ILE A 146 14.78 -4.23 8.56
C ILE A 146 15.98 -5.19 8.63
N HIS A 147 15.77 -6.46 8.29
CA HIS A 147 16.85 -7.45 8.20
C HIS A 147 17.92 -7.02 7.19
N GLY A 148 17.51 -6.49 6.03
CA GLY A 148 18.36 -5.98 4.96
C GLY A 148 19.02 -4.62 5.25
N GLY A 149 18.89 -4.08 6.45
CA GLY A 149 19.65 -2.91 6.92
C GLY A 149 18.84 -1.62 7.14
N MET A 150 17.53 -1.59 6.88
CA MET A 150 16.65 -0.45 7.17
C MET A 150 16.34 -0.36 8.69
N ARG A 151 17.36 -0.25 9.54
CA ARG A 151 17.26 -0.35 11.01
C ARG A 151 17.23 1.02 11.69
N ASN A 152 16.25 1.85 11.36
CA ASN A 152 16.06 3.17 11.99
C ASN A 152 14.75 3.23 12.80
N GLY A 153 14.59 4.27 13.65
CA GLY A 153 13.43 4.39 14.54
C GLY A 153 12.08 4.34 13.82
N TRP A 154 11.98 4.95 12.62
CA TRP A 154 10.76 4.90 11.81
C TRP A 154 10.46 3.50 11.28
N ALA A 155 11.48 2.69 10.98
CA ALA A 155 11.29 1.31 10.52
C ALA A 155 10.76 0.41 11.63
N TRP A 156 11.22 0.60 12.87
CA TRP A 156 10.68 -0.14 14.02
C TRP A 156 9.25 0.29 14.35
N LEU A 157 8.94 1.58 14.25
CA LEU A 157 7.57 2.07 14.39
C LEU A 157 6.67 1.54 13.26
N LEU A 158 7.14 1.52 12.01
CA LEU A 158 6.46 0.89 10.88
C LEU A 158 6.17 -0.59 11.16
N LEU A 159 7.14 -1.34 11.68
CA LEU A 159 6.94 -2.75 12.01
C LEU A 159 5.83 -2.93 13.05
N ALA A 160 5.82 -2.10 14.10
CA ALA A 160 4.79 -2.16 15.13
C ALA A 160 3.39 -1.84 14.56
N VAL A 161 3.27 -0.79 13.74
CA VAL A 161 2.02 -0.42 13.08
C VAL A 161 1.55 -1.50 12.11
N ALA A 162 2.44 -1.99 11.23
CA ALA A 162 2.12 -3.04 10.27
C ALA A 162 1.71 -4.34 10.95
N THR A 163 2.32 -4.66 12.10
CA THR A 163 1.89 -5.80 12.93
C THR A 163 0.47 -5.59 13.46
N ALA A 164 0.16 -4.42 14.04
CA ALA A 164 -1.17 -4.12 14.56
C ALA A 164 -2.24 -4.14 13.45
N HIS A 165 -1.95 -3.56 12.29
CA HIS A 165 -2.82 -3.58 11.13
C HIS A 165 -3.01 -5.00 10.56
N THR A 166 -1.97 -5.82 10.57
CA THR A 166 -2.06 -7.23 10.18
C THR A 166 -2.94 -8.04 11.13
N LEU A 167 -2.88 -7.76 12.43
CA LEU A 167 -3.76 -8.37 13.43
C LEU A 167 -5.22 -7.93 13.26
N GLU A 168 -5.46 -6.66 12.94
CA GLU A 168 -6.79 -6.14 12.58
C GLU A 168 -7.39 -6.94 11.40
N HIS A 169 -6.62 -7.13 10.33
CA HIS A 169 -7.07 -7.91 9.17
C HIS A 169 -7.18 -9.40 9.42
N THR A 170 -6.36 -9.95 10.31
CA THR A 170 -6.52 -11.34 10.75
C THR A 170 -7.85 -11.52 11.49
N TYR A 171 -8.20 -10.60 12.38
CA TYR A 171 -9.50 -10.59 13.05
C TYR A 171 -10.66 -10.43 12.06
N LEU A 172 -10.57 -9.46 11.15
CA LEU A 172 -11.58 -9.24 10.12
C LEU A 172 -11.76 -10.45 9.20
N PHE A 173 -10.67 -11.13 8.82
CA PHE A 173 -10.74 -12.34 8.00
C PHE A 173 -11.46 -13.48 8.72
N ILE A 174 -11.21 -13.67 10.02
CA ILE A 174 -11.95 -14.63 10.84
C ILE A 174 -13.45 -14.27 10.85
N ARG A 175 -13.80 -13.00 11.09
CA ARG A 175 -15.20 -12.53 11.06
C ARG A 175 -15.84 -12.70 9.69
N TYR A 176 -15.10 -12.44 8.62
CA TYR A 176 -15.53 -12.63 7.24
C TYR A 176 -15.94 -14.09 6.98
N GLN A 177 -15.10 -15.05 7.37
CA GLN A 177 -15.41 -16.47 7.22
C GLN A 177 -16.63 -16.90 8.07
N GLN A 178 -16.75 -16.37 9.29
CA GLN A 178 -17.91 -16.65 10.15
C GLN A 178 -19.21 -16.16 9.51
N VAL A 179 -19.25 -14.92 9.01
CA VAL A 179 -20.43 -14.35 8.36
C VAL A 179 -20.77 -15.09 7.06
N LEU A 180 -19.77 -15.50 6.27
CA LEU A 180 -20.02 -16.31 5.07
C LEU A 180 -20.64 -17.67 5.43
N ASN A 181 -20.18 -18.32 6.51
CA ASN A 181 -20.72 -19.58 6.96
C ASN A 181 -22.17 -19.43 7.47
N GLU A 182 -22.48 -18.34 8.19
CA GLU A 182 -23.83 -18.00 8.64
C GLU A 182 -24.78 -17.72 7.47
N LEU A 183 -24.31 -16.98 6.45
CA LEU A 183 -25.11 -16.73 5.24
C LEU A 183 -25.36 -18.03 4.46
N ALA A 184 -24.33 -18.87 4.32
CA ALA A 184 -24.44 -20.16 3.63
C ALA A 184 -25.41 -21.10 4.36
N SER A 185 -25.39 -21.15 5.70
CA SER A 185 -26.32 -21.97 6.49
C SER A 185 -27.77 -21.47 6.40
N ALA A 186 -27.96 -20.16 6.17
CA ALA A 186 -29.26 -19.56 5.87
C ALA A 186 -29.68 -19.68 4.39
N GLY A 187 -28.89 -20.35 3.54
CA GLY A 187 -29.16 -20.51 2.11
C GLY A 187 -28.93 -19.24 1.27
N VAL A 188 -28.18 -18.27 1.78
CA VAL A 188 -27.89 -16.99 1.12
C VAL A 188 -26.46 -17.03 0.55
N PHE A 189 -26.34 -17.07 -0.78
CA PHE A 189 -25.05 -17.17 -1.48
C PHE A 189 -24.68 -15.94 -2.32
N THR A 190 -25.59 -14.96 -2.40
CA THR A 190 -25.47 -13.80 -3.30
C THR A 190 -24.99 -12.52 -2.61
N VAL A 191 -24.80 -12.56 -1.29
CA VAL A 191 -24.43 -11.38 -0.50
C VAL A 191 -22.95 -11.43 -0.15
N THR A 192 -22.24 -10.34 -0.43
CA THR A 192 -20.84 -10.18 -0.03
C THR A 192 -20.73 -9.79 1.44
N ALA A 193 -19.89 -10.49 2.21
CA ALA A 193 -19.56 -10.14 3.59
C ALA A 193 -18.54 -8.98 3.66
N GLN A 194 -18.87 -7.84 3.06
CA GLN A 194 -18.02 -6.64 3.03
C GLN A 194 -18.43 -5.63 4.10
N GLY A 195 -17.45 -4.83 4.54
CA GLY A 195 -17.69 -3.72 5.48
C GLY A 195 -17.88 -4.17 6.93
N LEU A 196 -17.40 -5.37 7.29
CA LEU A 196 -17.50 -5.88 8.67
C LEU A 196 -16.65 -5.04 9.64
N PRO A 197 -17.15 -4.77 10.86
CA PRO A 197 -16.38 -4.04 11.86
C PRO A 197 -15.19 -4.88 12.34
N GLY A 198 -14.04 -4.22 12.55
CA GLY A 198 -12.78 -4.86 12.95
C GLY A 198 -12.57 -4.88 14.45
N VAL A 199 -11.32 -4.81 14.91
CA VAL A 199 -11.05 -4.61 16.35
C VAL A 199 -11.34 -3.15 16.71
N LEU A 200 -10.94 -2.24 15.83
CA LEU A 200 -11.19 -0.80 15.95
C LEU A 200 -12.45 -0.38 15.17
N GLY A 201 -12.86 0.86 15.38
CA GLY A 201 -13.99 1.49 14.74
C GLY A 201 -15.33 1.22 15.41
N ARG A 202 -16.36 1.85 14.85
CA ARG A 202 -17.76 1.68 15.22
C ARG A 202 -18.14 0.23 15.07
N ASP A 203 -18.79 -0.31 16.10
CA ASP A 203 -19.18 -1.71 16.20
C ASP A 203 -18.01 -2.71 16.20
N GLY A 204 -16.77 -2.23 16.32
CA GLY A 204 -15.57 -3.06 16.45
C GLY A 204 -15.55 -3.85 17.76
N TRP A 205 -14.61 -4.78 17.88
CA TRP A 205 -14.43 -5.55 19.12
C TRP A 205 -14.20 -4.63 20.32
N LEU A 206 -13.36 -3.59 20.19
CA LEU A 206 -13.09 -2.64 21.26
C LEU A 206 -14.32 -1.83 21.66
N ALA A 207 -15.23 -1.54 20.71
CA ALA A 207 -16.46 -0.80 20.98
C ALA A 207 -17.53 -1.68 21.66
N ARG A 208 -17.49 -3.00 21.46
CA ARG A 208 -18.54 -3.94 21.93
C ARG A 208 -18.11 -4.88 23.05
N SER A 209 -16.82 -5.00 23.35
CA SER A 209 -16.31 -5.92 24.35
C SER A 209 -16.84 -5.60 25.75
N GLU A 210 -17.28 -6.61 26.49
CA GLU A 210 -17.73 -6.48 27.89
C GLU A 210 -16.64 -5.87 28.79
N TRP A 211 -15.38 -6.04 28.41
CA TRP A 211 -14.21 -5.49 29.12
C TRP A 211 -14.05 -3.98 28.98
N THR A 212 -14.59 -3.38 27.92
CA THR A 212 -14.46 -1.94 27.62
C THR A 212 -15.78 -1.20 27.68
N GLN A 213 -16.90 -1.92 27.63
CA GLN A 213 -18.23 -1.36 27.82
C GLN A 213 -18.31 -0.52 29.10
N GLY A 214 -18.91 0.66 29.00
CA GLY A 214 -19.03 1.62 30.11
C GLY A 214 -17.75 2.41 30.42
N THR A 215 -16.64 2.18 29.72
CA THR A 215 -15.40 2.97 29.86
C THR A 215 -15.29 4.04 28.77
N PHE A 216 -14.39 5.02 28.98
CA PHE A 216 -14.13 6.06 27.97
C PHE A 216 -13.63 5.49 26.63
N LEU A 217 -13.03 4.29 26.64
CA LEU A 217 -12.49 3.62 25.43
C LEU A 217 -13.57 3.39 24.37
N CYS A 218 -14.81 3.07 24.77
CA CYS A 218 -15.95 2.88 23.85
C CYS A 218 -16.45 4.18 23.20
N THR A 219 -15.99 5.33 23.68
CA THR A 219 -16.43 6.66 23.23
C THR A 219 -15.31 7.49 22.59
N LEU A 220 -14.11 6.92 22.46
CA LEU A 220 -12.95 7.61 21.89
C LEU A 220 -13.21 7.99 20.43
N PRO A 221 -13.28 9.30 20.10
CA PRO A 221 -13.49 9.76 18.73
C PRO A 221 -12.42 9.20 17.79
N GLY A 222 -12.85 8.66 16.64
CA GLY A 222 -11.94 8.07 15.66
C GLY A 222 -11.58 6.62 15.96
N LEU A 223 -11.33 6.26 17.22
CA LEU A 223 -10.87 4.92 17.58
C LEU A 223 -12.00 3.89 17.65
N THR A 224 -13.13 4.24 18.28
CA THR A 224 -14.29 3.34 18.46
C THR A 224 -15.57 3.88 17.84
N THR A 225 -15.51 5.07 17.22
CA THR A 225 -16.69 5.75 16.66
C THR A 225 -16.63 5.97 15.14
N ALA A 226 -15.44 5.91 14.54
CA ALA A 226 -15.26 6.02 13.09
C ALA A 226 -15.76 4.76 12.38
N ASN A 227 -16.26 4.90 11.16
CA ASN A 227 -16.68 3.72 10.40
C ASN A 227 -15.45 2.90 9.97
N ARG A 228 -15.67 1.64 9.55
CA ARG A 228 -14.59 0.74 9.11
C ARG A 228 -13.74 1.35 7.97
N LEU A 229 -14.38 2.03 7.02
CA LEU A 229 -13.69 2.62 5.87
C LEU A 229 -12.67 3.67 6.34
N ASP A 230 -13.03 4.52 7.29
CA ASP A 230 -12.14 5.53 7.86
C ASP A 230 -10.98 4.90 8.61
N VAL A 231 -11.26 3.91 9.47
CA VAL A 231 -10.24 3.20 10.25
C VAL A 231 -9.21 2.59 9.32
N HIS A 232 -9.68 1.89 8.29
CA HIS A 232 -8.80 1.23 7.33
C HIS A 232 -8.02 2.23 6.45
N PHE A 233 -8.64 3.34 6.07
CA PHE A 233 -7.95 4.44 5.38
C PHE A 233 -6.79 4.99 6.23
N TRP A 234 -7.03 5.25 7.52
CA TRP A 234 -6.00 5.79 8.41
C TRP A 234 -4.86 4.80 8.67
N TRP A 235 -5.15 3.51 8.79
CA TRP A 235 -4.10 2.49 8.84
C TRP A 235 -3.14 2.60 7.65
N ASN A 236 -3.68 2.66 6.43
CA ASN A 236 -2.90 2.79 5.20
C ASN A 236 -2.08 4.10 5.15
N VAL A 237 -2.69 5.22 5.55
CA VAL A 237 -2.00 6.52 5.60
C VAL A 237 -0.82 6.49 6.56
N ILE A 238 -1.01 5.92 7.76
CA ILE A 238 0.06 5.82 8.77
C ILE A 238 1.18 4.91 8.26
N GLU A 239 0.85 3.72 7.75
CA GLU A 239 1.84 2.80 7.19
C GLU A 239 2.65 3.42 6.04
N MET A 240 1.97 4.05 5.08
CA MET A 240 2.64 4.67 3.94
C MET A 240 3.55 5.82 4.39
N THR A 241 3.10 6.64 5.34
CA THR A 241 3.90 7.73 5.92
C THR A 241 5.16 7.20 6.60
N LEU A 242 5.03 6.14 7.41
CA LEU A 242 6.16 5.53 8.10
C LEU A 242 7.11 4.82 7.14
N LEU A 243 6.59 4.17 6.09
CA LEU A 243 7.39 3.57 5.02
C LEU A 243 8.22 4.63 4.27
N LEU A 244 7.61 5.75 3.91
CA LEU A 244 8.30 6.88 3.28
C LEU A 244 9.37 7.47 4.21
N ALA A 245 9.07 7.66 5.50
CA ALA A 245 10.02 8.18 6.47
C ALA A 245 11.22 7.23 6.68
N ALA A 246 10.95 5.95 6.93
CA ALA A 246 11.95 4.91 7.14
C ALA A 246 12.85 4.73 5.91
N GLY A 247 12.23 4.65 4.72
CA GLY A 247 12.94 4.52 3.46
C GLY A 247 13.78 5.75 3.13
N SER A 248 13.28 6.96 3.41
CA SER A 248 14.03 8.21 3.22
C SER A 248 15.31 8.25 4.06
N VAL A 249 15.25 7.80 5.32
CA VAL A 249 16.45 7.72 6.18
C VAL A 249 17.42 6.68 5.63
N TYR A 250 16.94 5.52 5.21
CA TYR A 250 17.76 4.44 4.66
C TYR A 250 18.49 4.86 3.38
N ILE A 251 17.79 5.48 2.43
CA ILE A 251 18.38 5.90 1.15
C ILE A 251 19.40 7.03 1.34
N ARG A 252 19.19 7.96 2.30
CA ARG A 252 20.23 8.97 2.64
C ARG A 252 21.56 8.32 3.02
N GLY A 253 21.52 7.26 3.83
CA GLY A 253 22.72 6.54 4.24
C GLY A 253 23.43 5.81 3.10
N HIS A 254 22.70 5.41 2.05
CA HIS A 254 23.24 4.64 0.92
C HIS A 254 23.65 5.53 -0.27
N ALA A 255 22.93 6.62 -0.53
CA ALA A 255 23.25 7.59 -1.58
C ALA A 255 24.52 8.41 -1.28
N ALA A 256 24.93 8.49 0.00
CA ALA A 256 26.17 9.16 0.40
C ALA A 256 27.47 8.42 -0.01
N GLY A 257 27.37 7.16 -0.46
CA GLY A 257 28.46 6.38 -1.04
C GLY A 257 29.61 5.98 -0.08
N PRO A 258 30.44 4.99 -0.46
CA PRO A 258 31.53 4.44 0.36
C PRO A 258 32.74 5.38 0.57
N GLY A 259 32.75 6.56 -0.07
CA GLY A 259 33.89 7.49 -0.06
C GLY A 259 34.11 8.26 1.25
N THR A 260 33.21 8.10 2.22
CA THR A 260 33.24 8.85 3.51
C THR A 260 33.53 7.98 4.73
N ARG A 261 33.65 6.64 4.59
CA ARG A 261 34.26 5.84 5.65
C ARG A 261 35.77 6.03 5.59
N ARG A 262 36.25 7.13 6.18
CA ARG A 262 37.65 7.22 6.60
C ARG A 262 37.97 5.98 7.40
N ILE A 263 38.95 5.24 6.91
CA ILE A 263 39.74 4.29 7.68
C ILE A 263 40.38 5.11 8.80
N THR A 264 39.72 5.21 9.95
CA THR A 264 40.43 5.44 11.22
C THR A 264 40.87 4.06 11.68
N ARG A 265 42.14 3.75 11.38
CA ARG A 265 42.92 2.77 12.12
C ARG A 265 43.04 3.21 13.57
#